data_AF-N6YUU1-F1
#
_entry.id   AF-N6YUU1-F1
#
_cell.length_a   1.000
_cell.length_b   1.000
_cell.length_c   1.000
_cell.angle_alpha   90.00
_cell.angle_beta   90.00
_cell.angle_gamma   90.00
#
_symmetry.space_group_name_H-M   'P 1'
#
loop_
_entity.id
_entity.type
_entity.pdbx_description
1 polymer ?
#
loop_
_entity_poly.entity_id
_entity_poly.type
_entity_poly.pdbx_seq_one_letter_code
_entity_poly.pdbx_strand_id
1 'polypeptide(L)'
;MLMLAAAVPVAGAAVFRVLAARVGEIAGPGFAVHELRVRLDAPAQGGELDIGRLRIGAREWRALTLRCGRLRIDAGGLACTAARVEQGGRRLPFEADLDANLEVALGAGPARIALRLAGGGRIEAGLEADGRLRARLHRLTPAAAAALLEPWLGELAADLRAFKATGVLDAELDYRPADAGAATASLRGRLAAGGFGSADGLLAAEGVAAGFTLEARSTGAAWSWSAQLDWDAGAAYLHPLLVEAGPRLRARGSFDGRRIALERAELELDGLAAASARGVIDTAAGTLDALAIELVGADLARIGPRWLAPLLA
;
A
#
# COMPACT_ATOMS: atom_id res chain seq x y z
N MET A 1 47.10 59.93 3.71
CA MET A 1 46.65 59.28 4.97
C MET A 1 45.77 58.10 4.56
N LEU A 2 46.36 56.92 4.33
CA LEU A 2 46.57 55.81 5.28
C LEU A 2 45.27 55.21 5.84
N MET A 3 44.98 53.98 5.36
CA MET A 3 44.45 52.76 6.02
C MET A 3 43.41 52.92 7.16
N LEU A 4 42.34 52.12 7.23
CA LEU A 4 42.40 50.68 7.51
C LEU A 4 41.19 49.93 6.91
N ALA A 5 41.49 48.92 6.10
CA ALA A 5 40.60 47.81 5.82
C ALA A 5 40.67 46.83 7.01
N ALA A 6 39.57 46.63 7.73
CA ALA A 6 39.44 45.54 8.67
C ALA A 6 38.94 44.30 7.92
N ALA A 7 39.87 43.49 7.43
CA ALA A 7 39.60 42.12 7.04
C ALA A 7 39.28 41.32 8.32
N VAL A 8 38.03 40.94 8.51
CA VAL A 8 37.63 39.99 9.56
C VAL A 8 37.93 38.59 9.03
N PRO A 9 38.81 37.81 9.68
CA PRO A 9 39.01 36.42 9.31
C PRO A 9 37.84 35.61 9.86
N VAL A 10 36.90 35.21 9.00
CA VAL A 10 35.90 34.18 9.35
C VAL A 10 36.59 32.82 9.22
N ALA A 11 37.47 32.51 10.17
CA ALA A 11 38.06 31.19 10.35
C ALA A 11 37.54 30.61 11.66
N GLY A 12 36.33 30.04 11.59
CA GLY A 12 35.72 29.30 12.67
C GLY A 12 34.55 28.53 12.11
N ALA A 13 34.73 27.22 11.91
CA ALA A 13 33.60 26.34 11.66
C ALA A 13 32.67 26.47 12.89
N ALA A 14 31.57 27.19 12.75
CA ALA A 14 30.56 27.27 13.79
C ALA A 14 29.99 25.86 13.99
N VAL A 15 30.44 25.17 15.03
CA VAL A 15 29.87 23.89 15.45
C VAL A 15 28.59 24.22 16.21
N PHE A 16 27.48 24.37 15.50
CA PHE A 16 26.17 24.53 16.12
C PHE A 16 25.84 23.27 16.93
N ARG A 17 25.47 23.42 18.20
CA ARG A 17 25.03 22.28 19.04
C ARG A 17 23.62 21.82 18.68
N VAL A 18 22.74 22.79 18.42
CA VAL A 18 21.35 22.55 18.02
C VAL A 18 21.05 23.45 16.83
N LEU A 19 20.50 22.85 15.77
CA LEU A 19 19.90 23.57 14.66
C LEU A 19 18.38 23.44 14.80
N ALA A 20 17.68 24.58 14.85
CA ALA A 20 16.23 24.64 14.84
C ALA A 20 15.78 25.45 13.62
N ALA A 21 14.93 24.85 12.78
CA ALA A 21 14.36 25.50 11.62
C ALA A 21 12.84 25.35 11.62
N ARG A 22 12.16 26.37 11.10
CA ARG A 22 10.71 26.34 10.90
C ARG A 22 10.41 26.67 9.45
N VAL A 23 9.66 25.81 8.80
CA VAL A 23 9.18 26.00 7.43
C VAL A 23 7.66 26.10 7.51
N GLY A 24 7.13 27.20 6.97
CA GLY A 24 5.69 27.47 7.00
C GLY A 24 4.91 26.45 6.17
N GLU A 25 5.34 26.25 4.92
CA GLU A 25 4.72 25.34 3.98
C GLU A 25 5.76 24.78 3.00
N ILE A 26 5.59 23.50 2.64
CA ILE A 26 6.28 22.82 1.54
C ILE A 26 5.20 22.14 0.71
N ALA A 27 5.12 22.40 -0.59
CA ALA A 27 4.11 21.80 -1.45
C ALA A 27 4.77 21.17 -2.67
N GLY A 28 4.30 19.99 -3.06
CA GLY A 28 4.70 19.30 -4.29
C GLY A 28 3.52 18.55 -4.93
N PRO A 29 3.71 17.95 -6.10
CA PRO A 29 2.72 17.13 -6.76
C PRO A 29 2.22 16.03 -5.81
N GLY A 30 0.92 16.07 -5.51
CA GLY A 30 0.28 15.07 -4.67
C GLY A 30 0.55 15.20 -3.16
N PHE A 31 1.31 16.20 -2.68
CA PHE A 31 1.49 16.40 -1.24
C PHE A 31 1.66 17.86 -0.80
N ALA A 32 1.36 18.15 0.47
CA ALA A 32 1.67 19.42 1.12
C ALA A 32 2.02 19.19 2.60
N VAL A 33 3.02 19.89 3.10
CA VAL A 33 3.46 19.89 4.49
C VAL A 33 3.29 21.29 5.02
N HIS A 34 2.58 21.46 6.13
CA HIS A 34 2.43 22.73 6.82
C HIS A 34 3.00 22.64 8.22
N GLU A 35 3.57 23.76 8.67
CA GLU A 35 4.11 23.95 10.02
C GLU A 35 5.20 22.92 10.37
N LEU A 36 6.11 22.68 9.42
CA LEU A 36 7.27 21.82 9.65
C LEU A 36 8.24 22.52 10.60
N ARG A 37 8.53 21.88 11.72
CA ARG A 37 9.62 22.26 12.63
C ARG A 37 10.64 21.16 12.65
N VAL A 38 11.89 21.55 12.50
CA VAL A 38 13.03 20.64 12.47
C VAL A 38 13.95 21.02 13.60
N ARG A 39 14.35 20.04 14.41
CA ARG A 39 15.34 20.20 15.47
C ARG A 39 16.40 19.12 15.31
N LEU A 40 17.63 19.52 15.05
CA LEU A 40 18.78 18.63 14.94
C LEU A 40 19.71 18.85 16.13
N ASP A 41 20.07 17.77 16.81
CA ASP A 41 21.09 17.74 17.86
C ASP A 41 22.40 17.24 17.22
N ALA A 42 23.33 18.15 16.93
CA ALA A 42 24.52 17.82 16.17
C ALA A 42 25.47 16.85 16.92
N PRO A 43 25.70 16.99 18.25
CA PRO A 43 26.47 16.01 19.03
C PRO A 43 25.87 14.61 19.04
N ALA A 44 24.56 14.48 19.22
CA ALA A 44 23.89 13.18 19.26
C ALA A 44 23.60 12.60 17.87
N GLN A 45 23.73 13.43 16.82
CA GLN A 45 23.25 13.19 15.46
C GLN A 45 21.76 12.84 15.38
N GLY A 46 21.01 12.97 16.48
CA GLY A 46 19.59 12.72 16.57
C GLY A 46 18.79 13.97 16.20
N GLY A 47 17.49 13.81 15.99
CA GLY A 47 16.65 14.94 15.69
C GLY A 47 15.18 14.66 15.77
N GLU A 48 14.41 15.73 15.63
CA GLU A 48 12.96 15.73 15.72
C GLU A 48 12.39 16.52 14.56
N LEU A 49 11.39 15.94 13.90
CA LEU A 49 10.60 16.58 12.86
C LEU A 49 9.16 16.63 13.36
N ASP A 50 8.66 17.83 13.63
CA ASP A 50 7.25 18.05 13.96
C ASP A 50 6.53 18.62 12.73
N ILE A 51 5.48 17.94 12.31
CA ILE A 51 4.64 18.33 11.17
C ILE A 51 3.24 18.62 11.72
N GLY A 52 2.84 19.89 11.65
CA GLY A 52 1.51 20.31 12.07
C GLY A 52 0.42 19.68 11.19
N ARG A 53 0.59 19.77 9.87
CA ARG A 53 -0.28 19.07 8.90
C ARG A 53 0.53 18.50 7.73
N LEU A 54 0.24 17.27 7.34
CA LEU A 54 0.70 16.66 6.10
C LEU A 54 -0.53 16.31 5.27
N ARG A 55 -0.56 16.63 4.00
CA ARG A 55 -1.59 16.21 3.05
C ARG A 55 -0.93 15.38 1.98
N ILE A 56 -1.47 14.21 1.66
CA ILE A 56 -1.08 13.43 0.48
C ILE A 56 -2.37 12.99 -0.22
N GLY A 57 -2.50 13.36 -1.49
CA GLY A 57 -3.75 13.21 -2.25
C GLY A 57 -4.92 13.88 -1.51
N ALA A 58 -5.98 13.08 -1.26
CA ALA A 58 -7.17 13.48 -0.53
C ALA A 58 -7.08 13.28 0.99
N ARG A 59 -5.96 12.76 1.50
CA ARG A 59 -5.77 12.46 2.93
C ARG A 59 -4.97 13.55 3.62
N GLU A 60 -5.34 13.85 4.86
CA GLU A 60 -4.67 14.80 5.72
C GLU A 60 -4.30 14.13 7.05
N TRP A 61 -3.04 14.27 7.46
CA TRP A 61 -2.53 13.92 8.78
C TRP A 61 -2.23 15.18 9.57
N ARG A 62 -2.39 15.09 10.87
CA ARG A 62 -2.16 16.19 11.80
C ARG A 62 -1.27 15.75 12.94
N ALA A 63 -0.48 16.68 13.46
CA ALA A 63 0.37 16.49 14.64
C ALA A 63 1.23 15.22 14.54
N LEU A 64 2.00 15.11 13.45
CA LEU A 64 2.99 14.04 13.29
C LEU A 64 4.31 14.49 13.91
N THR A 65 4.89 13.64 14.75
CA THR A 65 6.22 13.84 15.32
C THR A 65 7.08 12.65 14.97
N LEU A 66 8.22 12.89 14.31
CA LEU A 66 9.22 11.87 14.00
C LEU A 66 10.44 12.14 14.87
N ARG A 67 10.74 11.20 15.77
CA ARG A 67 11.96 11.23 16.58
C ARG A 67 13.00 10.33 15.92
N CYS A 68 13.91 10.95 15.17
CA CYS A 68 14.95 10.28 14.39
C CYS A 68 16.07 9.79 15.31
N GLY A 69 16.44 8.52 15.19
CA GLY A 69 17.67 7.99 15.80
C GLY A 69 18.92 8.64 15.19
N ARG A 70 18.88 8.93 13.89
CA ARG A 70 19.84 9.81 13.21
C ARG A 70 19.12 10.72 12.24
N LEU A 71 19.43 12.02 12.27
CA LEU A 71 18.94 13.04 11.35
C LEU A 71 20.14 13.68 10.63
N ARG A 72 20.12 13.68 9.30
CA ARG A 72 21.09 14.36 8.45
C ARG A 72 20.35 15.33 7.53
N ILE A 73 20.85 16.55 7.45
CA ILE A 73 20.35 17.59 6.54
C ILE A 73 21.57 18.23 5.90
N ASP A 74 21.67 18.15 4.59
CA ASP A 74 22.71 18.80 3.81
C ASP A 74 22.20 19.18 2.41
N ALA A 75 23.12 19.63 1.54
CA ALA A 75 22.77 20.03 0.18
C ALA A 75 22.12 18.90 -0.65
N GLY A 76 22.34 17.63 -0.28
CA GLY A 76 21.75 16.47 -0.94
C GLY A 76 20.37 16.08 -0.39
N GLY A 77 19.85 16.78 0.63
CA GLY A 77 18.50 16.57 1.16
C GLY A 77 18.45 16.22 2.65
N LEU A 78 17.39 15.50 3.02
CA LEU A 78 17.03 15.13 4.39
C LEU A 78 16.98 13.60 4.53
N ALA A 79 17.70 13.06 5.50
CA ALA A 79 17.61 11.67 5.90
C ALA A 79 17.31 11.54 7.40
N CYS A 80 16.26 10.80 7.74
CA CYS A 80 15.84 10.48 9.11
C CYS A 80 15.75 8.97 9.24
N THR A 81 16.66 8.35 10.00
CA THR A 81 16.72 6.88 10.16
C THR A 81 16.35 6.46 11.58
N ALA A 82 15.81 5.26 11.71
CA ALA A 82 15.31 4.69 12.94
C ALA A 82 14.31 5.62 13.66
N ALA A 83 13.40 6.21 12.87
CA ALA A 83 12.45 7.18 13.36
C ALA A 83 11.30 6.49 14.10
N ARG A 84 11.08 6.90 15.35
CA ARG A 84 9.84 6.60 16.06
C ARG A 84 8.81 7.65 15.71
N VAL A 85 7.67 7.22 15.17
CA VAL A 85 6.62 8.12 14.71
C VAL A 85 5.48 8.16 15.72
N GLU A 86 5.04 9.37 16.05
CA GLU A 86 3.88 9.65 16.89
C GLU A 86 2.88 10.48 16.09
N GLN A 87 1.59 10.21 16.28
CA GLN A 87 0.49 10.98 15.71
C GLN A 87 -0.45 11.41 16.83
N GLY A 88 -0.58 12.71 17.06
CA GLY A 88 -1.42 13.24 18.14
C GLY A 88 -1.06 12.68 19.52
N GLY A 89 0.22 12.42 19.77
CA GLY A 89 0.72 11.82 21.00
C GLY A 89 0.63 10.28 21.07
N ARG A 90 0.01 9.62 20.09
CA ARG A 90 -0.02 8.15 20.01
C ARG A 90 1.13 7.63 19.17
N ARG A 91 1.97 6.78 19.75
CA ARG A 91 3.04 6.09 19.02
C ARG A 91 2.48 5.12 17.99
N LEU A 92 2.98 5.19 16.76
CA LEU A 92 2.61 4.29 15.68
C LEU A 92 3.39 2.97 15.77
N PRO A 93 2.82 1.84 15.28
CA PRO A 93 3.37 0.50 15.48
C PRO A 93 4.47 0.14 14.47
N PHE A 94 5.33 1.10 14.12
CA PHE A 94 6.43 0.91 13.18
C PHE A 94 7.57 1.89 13.46
N GLU A 95 8.76 1.52 12.98
CA GLU A 95 9.88 2.43 12.82
C GLU A 95 9.97 2.86 11.36
N ALA A 96 10.32 4.12 11.10
CA ALA A 96 10.44 4.65 9.74
C ALA A 96 11.89 5.08 9.44
N ASP A 97 12.36 4.77 8.25
CA ASP A 97 13.48 5.45 7.61
C ASP A 97 12.92 6.30 6.47
N LEU A 98 13.34 7.56 6.42
CA LEU A 98 13.00 8.53 5.39
C LEU A 98 14.29 9.06 4.77
N ASP A 99 14.33 9.09 3.45
CA ASP A 99 15.40 9.71 2.67
C ASP A 99 14.76 10.49 1.53
N ALA A 100 14.88 11.81 1.55
CA ALA A 100 14.27 12.69 0.56
C ALA A 100 15.28 13.74 0.09
N ASN A 101 15.41 13.89 -1.23
CA ASN A 101 16.24 14.95 -1.79
C ASN A 101 15.55 16.31 -1.63
N LEU A 102 16.32 17.40 -1.63
CA LEU A 102 15.82 18.76 -1.47
C LEU A 102 14.89 19.18 -2.61
N GLU A 103 15.09 18.61 -3.81
CA GLU A 103 14.23 18.82 -4.98
C GLU A 103 12.78 18.35 -4.75
N VAL A 104 12.53 17.44 -3.80
CA VAL A 104 11.19 16.90 -3.52
C VAL A 104 10.24 18.03 -3.12
N ALA A 105 10.76 19.04 -2.40
CA ALA A 105 10.03 20.25 -2.03
C ALA A 105 9.63 21.13 -3.24
N LEU A 106 10.28 20.95 -4.39
CA LEU A 106 9.97 21.60 -5.66
C LEU A 106 9.13 20.70 -6.59
N GLY A 107 8.73 19.53 -6.08
CA GLY A 107 7.98 18.55 -6.85
C GLY A 107 8.79 17.69 -7.81
N ALA A 108 10.11 17.69 -7.66
CA ALA A 108 11.03 16.91 -8.48
C ALA A 108 11.91 16.02 -7.59
N GLY A 109 12.45 14.94 -8.13
CA GLY A 109 13.50 14.19 -7.43
C GLY A 109 13.02 13.09 -6.48
N PRO A 110 13.94 12.18 -6.10
CA PRO A 110 13.59 10.95 -5.45
C PRO A 110 13.30 11.11 -3.96
N ALA A 111 12.30 10.37 -3.49
CA ALA A 111 12.00 10.19 -2.08
C ALA A 111 11.86 8.70 -1.79
N ARG A 112 12.36 8.24 -0.65
CA ARG A 112 12.21 6.86 -0.18
C ARG A 112 11.73 6.86 1.26
N ILE A 113 10.80 5.97 1.54
CA ILE A 113 10.36 5.64 2.88
C ILE A 113 10.42 4.12 3.06
N ALA A 114 10.94 3.69 4.20
CA ALA A 114 10.90 2.31 4.62
C ALA A 114 10.30 2.22 6.02
N LEU A 115 9.24 1.43 6.17
CA LEU A 115 8.62 1.14 7.45
C LEU A 115 9.06 -0.27 7.89
N ARG A 116 9.61 -0.38 9.09
CA ARG A 116 9.88 -1.65 9.77
C ARG A 116 8.74 -1.93 10.74
N LEU A 117 8.05 -3.04 10.51
CA LEU A 117 6.89 -3.42 11.28
C LEU A 117 7.27 -4.37 12.42
N ALA A 118 6.42 -4.41 13.44
CA ALA A 118 6.47 -5.49 14.43
C ALA A 118 6.35 -6.85 13.71
N GLY A 119 7.12 -7.85 14.16
CA GLY A 119 7.15 -9.18 13.53
C GLY A 119 8.06 -9.31 12.30
N GLY A 120 8.87 -8.28 11.99
CA GLY A 120 9.91 -8.37 10.96
C GLY A 120 9.44 -8.13 9.53
N GLY A 121 8.19 -7.68 9.36
CA GLY A 121 7.66 -7.19 8.09
C GLY A 121 8.25 -5.83 7.71
N ARG A 122 8.28 -5.54 6.40
CA ARG A 122 8.80 -4.29 5.86
C ARG A 122 7.91 -3.75 4.75
N ILE A 123 7.70 -2.44 4.75
CA ILE A 123 7.06 -1.71 3.65
C ILE A 123 8.08 -0.72 3.13
N GLU A 124 8.36 -0.75 1.84
CA GLU A 124 9.24 0.21 1.18
C GLU A 124 8.43 0.92 0.12
N ALA A 125 8.57 2.24 0.01
CA ALA A 125 8.02 3.01 -1.08
C ALA A 125 9.05 4.03 -1.55
N GLY A 126 9.18 4.18 -2.86
CA GLY A 126 10.08 5.11 -3.51
C GLY A 126 9.37 5.87 -4.61
N LEU A 127 9.46 7.19 -4.58
CA LEU A 127 9.10 8.07 -5.67
C LEU A 127 10.37 8.40 -6.45
N GLU A 128 10.32 8.28 -7.78
CA GLU A 128 11.39 8.69 -8.69
C GLU A 128 11.13 10.10 -9.24
N ALA A 129 12.16 10.70 -9.83
CA ALA A 129 12.09 12.07 -10.35
C ALA A 129 11.08 12.23 -11.50
N ASP A 130 10.78 11.16 -12.23
CA ASP A 130 9.78 11.10 -13.29
C ASP A 130 8.34 10.88 -12.76
N GLY A 131 8.17 10.83 -11.43
CA GLY A 131 6.88 10.58 -10.78
C GLY A 131 6.52 9.10 -10.65
N ARG A 132 7.37 8.17 -11.12
CA ARG A 132 7.16 6.73 -10.90
C ARG A 132 7.21 6.39 -9.42
N LEU A 133 6.19 5.70 -8.94
CA LEU A 133 6.10 5.19 -7.58
C LEU A 133 6.33 3.68 -7.60
N ARG A 134 7.34 3.21 -6.87
CA ARG A 134 7.51 1.78 -6.58
C ARG A 134 7.26 1.53 -5.11
N ALA A 135 6.46 0.53 -4.79
CA ALA A 135 6.29 0.07 -3.42
C ALA A 135 6.48 -1.44 -3.31
N ARG A 136 7.04 -1.89 -2.19
CA ARG A 136 7.27 -3.29 -1.88
C ARG A 136 6.80 -3.60 -0.48
N LEU A 137 6.05 -4.69 -0.36
CA LEU A 137 5.66 -5.30 0.89
C LEU A 137 6.49 -6.57 1.03
N HIS A 138 7.16 -6.71 2.17
CA HIS A 138 7.88 -7.92 2.52
C HIS A 138 7.38 -8.47 3.85
N ARG A 139 6.95 -9.73 3.85
CA ARG A 139 6.38 -10.40 5.02
C ARG A 139 5.33 -9.59 5.78
N LEU A 140 4.38 -8.99 5.06
CA LEU A 140 3.29 -8.27 5.70
C LEU A 140 2.28 -9.28 6.26
N THR A 141 2.05 -9.24 7.57
CA THR A 141 1.02 -10.07 8.23
C THR A 141 -0.28 -9.29 8.38
N PRO A 142 -1.45 -9.96 8.45
CA PRO A 142 -2.73 -9.28 8.69
C PRO A 142 -2.76 -8.48 10.00
N ALA A 143 -2.12 -8.97 11.06
CA ALA A 143 -2.02 -8.25 12.33
C ALA A 143 -1.22 -6.94 12.19
N ALA A 144 -0.08 -6.97 11.48
CA ALA A 144 0.72 -5.78 11.21
C ALA A 144 -0.02 -4.82 10.26
N ALA A 145 -0.72 -5.34 9.25
CA ALA A 145 -1.56 -4.56 8.36
C ALA A 145 -2.71 -3.87 9.12
N ALA A 146 -3.45 -4.58 9.97
CA ALA A 146 -4.51 -4.00 10.79
C ALA A 146 -3.97 -2.94 11.75
N ALA A 147 -2.81 -3.16 12.38
CA ALA A 147 -2.18 -2.18 13.25
C ALA A 147 -1.75 -0.90 12.49
N LEU A 148 -1.23 -1.07 11.27
CA LEU A 148 -0.95 0.06 10.38
C LEU A 148 -2.24 0.78 10.02
N LEU A 149 -3.26 0.06 9.54
CA LEU A 149 -4.49 0.63 9.01
C LEU A 149 -5.38 1.27 10.06
N GLU A 150 -5.32 0.84 11.32
CA GLU A 150 -6.15 1.33 12.44
C GLU A 150 -6.36 2.84 12.47
N PRO A 151 -5.32 3.69 12.32
CA PRO A 151 -5.48 5.14 12.39
C PRO A 151 -6.24 5.74 11.19
N TRP A 152 -6.40 5.01 10.08
CA TRP A 152 -6.87 5.56 8.80
C TRP A 152 -8.08 4.83 8.22
N LEU A 153 -8.11 3.50 8.34
CA LEU A 153 -9.13 2.59 7.84
C LEU A 153 -9.55 1.65 8.99
N GLY A 154 -10.06 2.25 10.07
CA GLY A 154 -10.43 1.53 11.30
C GLY A 154 -11.44 0.41 11.07
N GLU A 155 -12.42 0.60 10.17
CA GLU A 155 -13.37 -0.44 9.78
C GLU A 155 -12.67 -1.63 9.11
N LEU A 156 -11.84 -1.38 8.09
CA LEU A 156 -11.06 -2.44 7.43
C LEU A 156 -10.10 -3.14 8.41
N ALA A 157 -9.50 -2.40 9.35
CA ALA A 157 -8.66 -2.98 10.39
C ALA A 157 -9.46 -3.85 11.37
N ALA A 158 -10.69 -3.44 11.70
CA ALA A 158 -11.62 -4.22 12.51
C ALA A 158 -12.06 -5.49 11.77
N ASP A 159 -12.38 -5.40 10.48
CA ASP A 159 -12.76 -6.54 9.65
C ASP A 159 -11.64 -7.57 9.56
N LEU A 160 -10.40 -7.14 9.31
CA LEU A 160 -9.23 -8.04 9.29
C LEU A 160 -9.08 -8.82 10.60
N ARG A 161 -9.37 -8.19 11.75
CA ARG A 161 -9.34 -8.85 13.06
C ARG A 161 -10.54 -9.77 13.25
N ALA A 162 -11.73 -9.35 12.84
CA ALA A 162 -12.96 -10.12 12.96
C ALA A 162 -12.88 -11.43 12.16
N PHE A 163 -12.29 -11.39 10.96
CA PHE A 163 -12.01 -12.55 10.13
C PHE A 163 -10.83 -13.40 10.61
N LYS A 164 -10.17 -13.03 11.73
CA LYS A 164 -9.00 -13.73 12.28
C LYS A 164 -7.97 -14.07 11.19
N ALA A 165 -7.73 -13.12 10.28
CA ALA A 165 -6.92 -13.36 9.10
C ALA A 165 -5.47 -13.72 9.50
N THR A 166 -4.91 -14.72 8.82
CA THR A 166 -3.52 -15.19 8.99
C THR A 166 -2.79 -15.24 7.66
N GLY A 167 -1.48 -15.46 7.72
CA GLY A 167 -0.62 -15.59 6.56
C GLY A 167 0.38 -14.46 6.40
N VAL A 168 1.14 -14.55 5.32
CA VAL A 168 2.25 -13.66 5.00
C VAL A 168 2.13 -13.20 3.56
N LEU A 169 2.12 -11.88 3.35
CA LEU A 169 2.03 -11.26 2.04
C LEU A 169 3.38 -10.65 1.64
N ASP A 170 3.87 -11.04 0.46
CA ASP A 170 4.92 -10.35 -0.28
C ASP A 170 4.31 -9.76 -1.55
N ALA A 171 4.52 -8.47 -1.81
CA ALA A 171 3.95 -7.80 -2.98
C ALA A 171 4.83 -6.65 -3.48
N GLU A 172 4.66 -6.31 -4.74
CA GLU A 172 5.32 -5.18 -5.39
C GLU A 172 4.30 -4.43 -6.25
N LEU A 173 4.25 -3.11 -6.06
CA LEU A 173 3.48 -2.16 -6.84
C LEU A 173 4.45 -1.28 -7.63
N ASP A 174 4.13 -1.04 -8.89
CA ASP A 174 4.82 -0.11 -9.76
C ASP A 174 3.76 0.74 -10.48
N TYR A 175 3.73 2.03 -10.15
CA TYR A 175 2.82 3.01 -10.72
C TYR A 175 3.63 4.03 -11.50
N ARG A 176 3.27 4.23 -12.77
CA ARG A 176 3.89 5.23 -13.64
C ARG A 176 2.83 6.21 -14.12
N PRO A 177 2.89 7.49 -13.72
CA PRO A 177 2.12 8.52 -14.39
C PRO A 177 2.65 8.70 -15.82
N ALA A 178 1.79 9.18 -16.71
CA ALA A 178 2.12 9.57 -18.08
C ALA A 178 1.45 10.92 -18.39
N ASP A 179 1.80 11.49 -19.55
CA ASP A 179 1.24 12.76 -20.00
C ASP A 179 -0.28 12.70 -20.16
N ALA A 180 -0.92 13.87 -20.13
CA ALA A 180 -2.36 14.03 -20.30
C ALA A 180 -3.23 13.23 -19.30
N GLY A 181 -2.68 12.90 -18.13
CA GLY A 181 -3.42 12.21 -17.06
C GLY A 181 -3.59 10.71 -17.27
N ALA A 182 -2.88 10.12 -18.24
CA ALA A 182 -2.76 8.68 -18.37
C ALA A 182 -1.82 8.12 -17.29
N ALA A 183 -2.00 6.85 -16.94
CA ALA A 183 -1.14 6.17 -15.98
C ALA A 183 -1.14 4.66 -16.23
N THR A 184 -0.09 3.99 -15.77
CA THR A 184 -0.03 2.54 -15.72
C THR A 184 0.26 2.11 -14.28
N ALA A 185 -0.35 1.00 -13.86
CA ALA A 185 -0.09 0.38 -12.58
C ALA A 185 0.08 -1.12 -12.77
N SER A 186 1.11 -1.70 -12.18
CA SER A 186 1.25 -3.14 -12.06
C SER A 186 1.43 -3.51 -10.59
N LEU A 187 0.65 -4.48 -10.13
CA LEU A 187 0.73 -5.06 -8.81
C LEU A 187 0.96 -6.56 -8.97
N ARG A 188 1.95 -7.11 -8.28
CA ARG A 188 2.19 -8.56 -8.22
C ARG A 188 2.48 -8.97 -6.79
N GLY A 189 2.09 -10.18 -6.41
CA GLY A 189 2.37 -10.67 -5.08
C GLY A 189 2.10 -12.14 -4.87
N ARG A 190 2.43 -12.59 -3.67
CA ARG A 190 2.19 -13.94 -3.20
C ARG A 190 1.72 -13.90 -1.74
N LEU A 191 0.65 -14.64 -1.48
CA LEU A 191 0.20 -14.99 -0.13
C LEU A 191 0.73 -16.38 0.21
N ALA A 192 1.27 -16.54 1.41
CA ALA A 192 1.69 -17.82 1.96
C ALA A 192 1.00 -18.09 3.29
N ALA A 193 0.59 -19.35 3.50
CA ALA A 193 -0.06 -19.83 4.72
C ALA A 193 -1.25 -18.95 5.15
N GLY A 194 -2.00 -18.46 4.17
CA GLY A 194 -3.18 -17.64 4.36
C GLY A 194 -4.29 -18.41 5.06
N GLY A 195 -5.06 -17.70 5.86
CA GLY A 195 -6.24 -18.25 6.49
C GLY A 195 -7.16 -17.16 7.01
N PHE A 196 -8.41 -17.53 7.25
CA PHE A 196 -9.41 -16.67 7.87
C PHE A 196 -10.52 -17.52 8.46
N GLY A 197 -11.36 -16.92 9.30
CA GLY A 197 -12.56 -17.53 9.86
C GLY A 197 -13.56 -16.45 10.29
N SER A 198 -14.79 -16.54 9.79
CA SER A 198 -15.91 -15.72 10.25
C SER A 198 -16.44 -16.23 11.60
N ALA A 199 -17.12 -15.35 12.35
CA ALA A 199 -17.66 -15.70 13.66
C ALA A 199 -18.81 -16.72 13.61
N ASP A 200 -19.57 -16.73 12.51
CA ASP A 200 -20.67 -17.66 12.25
C ASP A 200 -20.21 -19.02 11.70
N GLY A 201 -18.93 -19.19 11.37
CA GLY A 201 -18.37 -20.40 10.78
C GLY A 201 -18.78 -20.66 9.33
N LEU A 202 -19.44 -19.70 8.67
CA LEU A 202 -19.85 -19.84 7.27
C LEU A 202 -18.69 -19.62 6.30
N LEU A 203 -17.64 -18.93 6.73
CA LEU A 203 -16.45 -18.63 5.94
C LEU A 203 -15.22 -19.05 6.75
N ALA A 204 -14.39 -19.92 6.19
CA ALA A 204 -13.10 -20.26 6.77
C ALA A 204 -12.10 -20.63 5.67
N ALA A 205 -10.82 -20.39 5.91
CA ALA A 205 -9.76 -20.88 5.05
C ALA A 205 -8.50 -21.20 5.84
N GLU A 206 -7.76 -22.19 5.35
CA GLU A 206 -6.53 -22.65 5.98
C GLU A 206 -5.48 -23.00 4.93
N GLY A 207 -4.23 -22.63 5.22
CA GLY A 207 -3.07 -23.00 4.42
C GLY A 207 -3.06 -22.40 3.00
N VAL A 208 -3.84 -21.34 2.75
CA VAL A 208 -4.00 -20.75 1.43
C VAL A 208 -2.68 -20.18 0.94
N ALA A 209 -2.17 -20.71 -0.16
CA ALA A 209 -1.09 -20.10 -0.91
C ALA A 209 -1.64 -19.64 -2.26
N ALA A 210 -1.37 -18.39 -2.63
CA ALA A 210 -1.83 -17.84 -3.89
C ALA A 210 -0.86 -16.82 -4.48
N GLY A 211 -0.65 -16.90 -5.79
CA GLY A 211 0.02 -15.87 -6.58
C GLY A 211 -0.99 -14.96 -7.26
N PHE A 212 -0.72 -13.66 -7.34
CA PHE A 212 -1.58 -12.75 -8.07
C PHE A 212 -0.80 -11.70 -8.86
N THR A 213 -1.40 -11.27 -9.96
CA THR A 213 -0.96 -10.12 -10.75
C THR A 213 -2.17 -9.27 -11.15
N LEU A 214 -1.96 -7.97 -11.23
CA LEU A 214 -2.91 -6.98 -11.70
C LEU A 214 -2.14 -5.97 -12.55
N GLU A 215 -2.58 -5.79 -13.78
CA GLU A 215 -2.15 -4.68 -14.64
C GLU A 215 -3.34 -3.75 -14.85
N ALA A 216 -3.09 -2.46 -14.78
CA ALA A 216 -4.10 -1.44 -15.04
C ALA A 216 -3.50 -0.29 -15.84
N ARG A 217 -4.29 0.27 -16.76
CA ARG A 217 -3.92 1.42 -17.59
C ARG A 217 -5.08 2.41 -17.58
N SER A 218 -4.79 3.67 -17.28
CA SER A 218 -5.79 4.74 -17.31
C SER A 218 -5.70 5.60 -18.56
N THR A 219 -6.85 6.04 -19.03
CA THR A 219 -7.02 7.10 -20.04
C THR A 219 -7.89 8.18 -19.42
N GLY A 220 -7.26 9.18 -18.80
CA GLY A 220 -7.96 10.13 -17.93
C GLY A 220 -8.48 9.45 -16.66
N ALA A 221 -9.78 9.57 -16.38
CA ALA A 221 -10.39 9.02 -15.17
C ALA A 221 -10.75 7.52 -15.25
N ALA A 222 -10.87 6.96 -16.46
CA ALA A 222 -11.24 5.57 -16.67
C ALA A 222 -10.00 4.66 -16.68
N TRP A 223 -10.12 3.51 -16.06
CA TRP A 223 -9.12 2.46 -16.00
C TRP A 223 -9.57 1.24 -16.79
N SER A 224 -8.67 0.66 -17.56
CA SER A 224 -8.76 -0.71 -18.07
C SER A 224 -7.81 -1.58 -17.25
N TRP A 225 -8.22 -2.81 -16.93
CA TRP A 225 -7.44 -3.69 -16.06
C TRP A 225 -7.53 -5.15 -16.49
N SER A 226 -6.49 -5.90 -16.12
CA SER A 226 -6.43 -7.36 -16.21
C SER A 226 -5.77 -7.94 -14.97
N ALA A 227 -6.33 -9.01 -14.43
CA ALA A 227 -5.86 -9.69 -13.24
C ALA A 227 -5.71 -11.20 -13.47
N GLN A 228 -4.73 -11.80 -12.79
CA GLN A 228 -4.59 -13.25 -12.68
C GLN A 228 -4.44 -13.61 -11.20
N LEU A 229 -5.10 -14.69 -10.78
CA LEU A 229 -4.99 -15.29 -9.45
C LEU A 229 -4.79 -16.80 -9.63
N ASP A 230 -3.69 -17.31 -9.10
CA ASP A 230 -3.35 -18.72 -9.07
C ASP A 230 -3.45 -19.21 -7.63
N TRP A 231 -4.37 -20.15 -7.34
CA TRP A 231 -4.52 -20.74 -6.01
C TRP A 231 -3.71 -22.03 -5.92
N ASP A 232 -2.55 -21.94 -5.26
CA ASP A 232 -1.51 -22.97 -5.27
C ASP A 232 -1.63 -24.01 -4.15
N ALA A 233 -2.14 -23.64 -2.97
CA ALA A 233 -2.29 -24.56 -1.83
C ALA A 233 -3.42 -24.15 -0.87
N GLY A 234 -3.85 -25.08 -0.01
CA GLY A 234 -4.84 -24.85 1.03
C GLY A 234 -6.28 -25.07 0.58
N ALA A 235 -7.22 -24.73 1.46
CA ALA A 235 -8.65 -24.86 1.22
C ALA A 235 -9.43 -23.72 1.86
N ALA A 236 -10.60 -23.41 1.29
CA ALA A 236 -11.56 -22.49 1.86
C ALA A 236 -12.96 -23.12 1.88
N TYR A 237 -13.60 -23.04 3.03
CA TYR A 237 -15.01 -23.29 3.20
C TYR A 237 -15.78 -21.98 3.05
N LEU A 238 -16.63 -21.93 2.02
CA LEU A 238 -17.52 -20.82 1.68
C LEU A 238 -18.92 -21.40 1.65
N HIS A 239 -19.62 -21.41 2.77
CA HIS A 239 -20.86 -22.17 2.92
C HIS A 239 -21.82 -21.98 1.73
N PRO A 240 -22.30 -23.08 1.11
CA PRO A 240 -22.10 -24.49 1.49
C PRO A 240 -20.93 -25.21 0.78
N LEU A 241 -20.05 -24.47 0.11
CA LEU A 241 -18.98 -25.00 -0.75
C LEU A 241 -17.65 -25.18 -0.03
N LEU A 242 -16.98 -26.31 -0.25
CA LEU A 242 -15.57 -26.50 0.09
C LEU A 242 -14.71 -26.46 -1.17
N VAL A 243 -13.85 -25.46 -1.25
CA VAL A 243 -12.95 -25.22 -2.39
C VAL A 243 -11.52 -25.51 -1.96
N GLU A 244 -10.79 -26.28 -2.76
CA GLU A 244 -9.36 -26.54 -2.54
C GLU A 244 -8.55 -25.86 -3.64
N ALA A 245 -7.24 -25.76 -3.42
CA ALA A 245 -6.29 -25.27 -4.40
C ALA A 245 -6.35 -26.00 -5.75
N GLY A 246 -5.90 -25.31 -6.80
CA GLY A 246 -6.06 -25.73 -8.19
C GLY A 246 -6.75 -24.70 -9.09
N PRO A 247 -7.78 -23.96 -8.62
CA PRO A 247 -8.42 -22.95 -9.45
C PRO A 247 -7.47 -21.85 -9.90
N ARG A 248 -7.57 -21.45 -11.17
CA ARG A 248 -6.91 -20.26 -11.71
C ARG A 248 -7.93 -19.34 -12.31
N LEU A 249 -7.88 -18.08 -11.90
CA LEU A 249 -8.79 -17.04 -12.36
C LEU A 249 -8.01 -16.04 -13.21
N ARG A 250 -8.50 -15.77 -14.41
CA ARG A 250 -8.09 -14.66 -15.25
C ARG A 250 -9.27 -13.72 -15.41
N ALA A 251 -9.08 -12.43 -15.18
CA ALA A 251 -10.17 -11.46 -15.29
C ALA A 251 -9.69 -10.19 -16.00
N ARG A 252 -10.60 -9.52 -16.70
CA ARG A 252 -10.36 -8.20 -17.29
C ARG A 252 -11.62 -7.35 -17.26
N GLY A 253 -11.42 -6.05 -17.27
CA GLY A 253 -12.53 -5.12 -17.23
C GLY A 253 -12.11 -3.66 -17.20
N SER A 254 -13.06 -2.83 -16.78
CA SER A 254 -12.85 -1.39 -16.62
C SER A 254 -13.32 -0.88 -15.26
N PHE A 255 -12.80 0.27 -14.86
CA PHE A 255 -13.25 1.01 -13.68
C PHE A 255 -13.34 2.50 -14.01
N ASP A 256 -14.50 3.11 -13.80
CA ASP A 256 -14.75 4.52 -14.16
C ASP A 256 -14.71 5.48 -12.96
N GLY A 257 -14.26 5.00 -11.79
CA GLY A 257 -14.30 5.74 -10.53
C GLY A 257 -15.48 5.37 -9.64
N ARG A 258 -16.50 4.69 -10.17
CA ARG A 258 -17.69 4.25 -9.42
C ARG A 258 -18.08 2.80 -9.70
N ARG A 259 -17.96 2.35 -10.94
CA ARG A 259 -18.38 1.03 -11.37
C ARG A 259 -17.20 0.22 -11.85
N ILE A 260 -17.12 -1.01 -11.38
CA ILE A 260 -16.23 -2.02 -11.95
C ILE A 260 -17.06 -2.85 -12.94
N ALA A 261 -16.75 -2.72 -14.22
CA ALA A 261 -17.32 -3.59 -15.25
C ALA A 261 -16.37 -4.78 -15.43
N LEU A 262 -16.81 -5.97 -15.03
CA LEU A 262 -16.15 -7.22 -15.34
C LEU A 262 -16.58 -7.66 -16.74
N GLU A 263 -15.72 -7.37 -17.73
CA GLU A 263 -15.99 -7.70 -19.13
C GLU A 263 -15.85 -9.20 -19.38
N ARG A 264 -14.86 -9.83 -18.74
CA ARG A 264 -14.63 -11.28 -18.82
C ARG A 264 -13.81 -11.75 -17.63
N ALA A 265 -14.32 -12.76 -16.93
CA ALA A 265 -13.56 -13.63 -16.06
C ALA A 265 -13.58 -15.04 -16.64
N GLU A 266 -12.46 -15.74 -16.54
CA GLU A 266 -12.28 -17.15 -16.90
C GLU A 266 -11.74 -17.88 -15.69
N LEU A 267 -12.41 -18.98 -15.33
CA LEU A 267 -12.00 -19.84 -14.25
C LEU A 267 -11.60 -21.20 -14.83
N GLU A 268 -10.32 -21.53 -14.69
CA GLU A 268 -9.81 -22.88 -14.93
C GLU A 268 -10.08 -23.71 -13.67
N LEU A 269 -10.85 -24.78 -13.83
CA LEU A 269 -11.24 -25.69 -12.75
C LEU A 269 -11.27 -27.12 -13.27
N ASP A 270 -10.72 -28.07 -12.50
CA ASP A 270 -10.78 -29.48 -12.89
C ASP A 270 -12.23 -29.98 -12.98
N GLY A 271 -12.53 -30.76 -14.01
CA GLY A 271 -13.88 -31.22 -14.32
C GLY A 271 -14.76 -30.23 -15.08
N LEU A 272 -14.23 -29.09 -15.53
CA LEU A 272 -14.94 -28.11 -16.35
C LEU A 272 -14.12 -27.70 -17.57
N ALA A 273 -14.72 -27.74 -18.76
CA ALA A 273 -14.03 -27.30 -19.98
C ALA A 273 -13.85 -25.78 -20.03
N ALA A 274 -14.85 -25.02 -19.59
CA ALA A 274 -14.74 -23.58 -19.38
C ALA A 274 -15.77 -23.07 -18.35
N ALA A 275 -15.34 -22.21 -17.42
CA ALA A 275 -16.21 -21.31 -16.68
C ALA A 275 -15.87 -19.89 -17.08
N SER A 276 -16.89 -19.09 -17.41
CA SER A 276 -16.71 -17.66 -17.61
C SER A 276 -17.77 -16.85 -16.89
N ALA A 277 -17.41 -15.61 -16.54
CA ALA A 277 -18.35 -14.68 -15.93
C ALA A 277 -18.17 -13.26 -16.46
N ARG A 278 -19.26 -12.50 -16.43
CA ARG A 278 -19.29 -11.06 -16.69
C ARG A 278 -20.22 -10.40 -15.68
N GLY A 279 -19.96 -9.15 -15.33
CA GLY A 279 -20.77 -8.48 -14.32
C GLY A 279 -20.45 -7.01 -14.14
N VAL A 280 -21.23 -6.36 -13.28
CA VAL A 280 -21.06 -4.95 -12.93
C VAL A 280 -21.22 -4.81 -11.42
N ILE A 281 -20.25 -4.15 -10.80
CA ILE A 281 -20.24 -3.85 -9.36
C ILE A 281 -20.28 -2.34 -9.19
N ASP A 282 -21.25 -1.81 -8.43
CA ASP A 282 -21.23 -0.41 -7.97
C ASP A 282 -20.42 -0.35 -6.67
N THR A 283 -19.25 0.28 -6.73
CA THR A 283 -18.32 0.33 -5.60
C THR A 283 -18.75 1.30 -4.51
N ALA A 284 -19.66 2.23 -4.80
CA ALA A 284 -20.19 3.17 -3.82
C ALA A 284 -21.31 2.52 -2.98
N ALA A 285 -22.16 1.72 -3.62
CA ALA A 285 -23.20 0.96 -2.95
C ALA A 285 -22.71 -0.39 -2.38
N GLY A 286 -21.57 -0.89 -2.87
CA GLY A 286 -21.09 -2.23 -2.54
C GLY A 286 -21.96 -3.34 -3.12
N THR A 287 -22.70 -3.07 -4.20
CA THR A 287 -23.68 -3.98 -4.80
C THR A 287 -23.14 -4.63 -6.07
N LEU A 288 -23.51 -5.89 -6.27
CA LEU A 288 -23.33 -6.59 -7.53
C LEU A 288 -24.61 -6.40 -8.37
N ASP A 289 -24.60 -5.39 -9.22
CA ASP A 289 -25.77 -4.98 -10.02
C ASP A 289 -26.14 -6.03 -11.07
N ALA A 290 -25.13 -6.71 -11.63
CA ALA A 290 -25.33 -7.79 -12.59
C ALA A 290 -24.20 -8.83 -12.50
N LEU A 291 -24.56 -10.11 -12.60
CA LEU A 291 -23.62 -11.21 -12.79
C LEU A 291 -24.24 -12.24 -13.74
N ALA A 292 -23.51 -12.58 -14.80
CA ALA A 292 -23.84 -13.69 -15.68
C ALA A 292 -22.67 -14.67 -15.66
N ILE A 293 -22.97 -15.94 -15.41
CA ILE A 293 -22.00 -17.03 -15.37
C ILE A 293 -22.38 -18.02 -16.47
N GLU A 294 -21.39 -18.47 -17.23
CA GLU A 294 -21.53 -19.49 -18.25
C GLU A 294 -20.58 -20.65 -17.93
N LEU A 295 -21.13 -21.86 -17.91
CA LEU A 295 -20.41 -23.10 -17.65
C LEU A 295 -20.55 -24.02 -18.87
N VAL A 296 -19.43 -24.45 -19.43
CA VAL A 296 -19.39 -25.30 -20.63
C VAL A 296 -18.62 -26.59 -20.34
N GLY A 297 -19.13 -27.71 -20.84
CA GLY A 297 -18.45 -29.01 -20.74
C GLY A 297 -18.28 -29.49 -19.30
N ALA A 298 -19.34 -29.31 -18.51
CA ALA A 298 -19.43 -29.62 -17.10
C ALA A 298 -19.53 -31.15 -16.90
N ASP A 299 -18.49 -31.80 -16.38
CA ASP A 299 -18.55 -33.22 -16.03
C ASP A 299 -19.30 -33.39 -14.70
N LEU A 300 -20.62 -33.56 -14.78
CA LEU A 300 -21.50 -33.65 -13.60
C LEU A 300 -21.08 -34.73 -12.60
N ALA A 301 -20.35 -35.76 -13.00
CA ALA A 301 -19.83 -36.75 -12.05
C ALA A 301 -18.70 -36.18 -11.18
N ARG A 302 -17.90 -35.23 -11.71
CA ARG A 302 -16.79 -34.56 -11.00
C ARG A 302 -17.25 -33.29 -10.28
N ILE A 303 -17.96 -32.40 -10.98
CA ILE A 303 -18.40 -31.12 -10.43
C ILE A 303 -19.71 -31.22 -9.64
N GLY A 304 -20.58 -32.18 -9.95
CA GLY A 304 -21.89 -32.31 -9.31
C GLY A 304 -21.80 -32.44 -7.78
N PRO A 305 -21.12 -33.44 -7.23
CA PRO A 305 -21.03 -33.63 -5.78
C PRO A 305 -20.35 -32.46 -5.05
N ARG A 306 -19.39 -31.79 -5.71
CA ARG A 306 -18.49 -30.84 -5.08
C ARG A 306 -18.96 -29.38 -5.19
N TRP A 307 -19.67 -29.04 -6.26
CA TRP A 307 -20.07 -27.66 -6.57
C TRP A 307 -21.58 -27.46 -6.72
N LEU A 308 -22.34 -28.48 -7.14
CA LEU A 308 -23.78 -28.35 -7.39
C LEU A 308 -24.63 -28.91 -6.24
N ALA A 309 -24.34 -30.11 -5.78
CA ALA A 309 -25.10 -30.78 -4.72
C ALA A 309 -25.20 -29.95 -3.43
N PRO A 310 -24.14 -29.26 -2.95
CA PRO A 310 -24.25 -28.43 -1.75
C PRO A 310 -25.18 -27.23 -1.92
N LEU A 311 -25.38 -26.74 -3.14
CA LEU A 311 -26.26 -25.60 -3.44
C LEU A 311 -27.73 -25.99 -3.59
N LEU A 312 -28.01 -27.29 -3.76
CA LEU A 312 -29.35 -27.84 -3.99
C LEU A 312 -29.94 -28.55 -2.76
N ALA A 313 -29.16 -28.63 -1.68
CA ALA A 313 -29.50 -29.32 -0.44
C ALA A 313 -30.15 -28.39 0.60
#